data_AF-A0A6M0BKL8-F1
#
_entry.id   AF-A0A6M0BKL8-F1
#
_cell.length_a   1.000
_cell.length_b   1.000
_cell.length_c   1.000
_cell.angle_alpha   90.00
_cell.angle_beta   90.00
_cell.angle_gamma   90.00
#
_symmetry.space_group_name_H-M   'P 1'
#
loop_
_entity.id
_entity.type
_entity.pdbx_description
1 polymer ?
#
loop_
_entity_poly.entity_id
_entity_poly.type
_entity_poly.pdbx_seq_one_letter_code
_entity_poly.pdbx_strand_id
1 'polypeptide(L)'
;EQAMGVLPLFETTTRSNLLMLSIEDAIKKGYSEEGQALFWQAIQECDRLRSQLDNYGNVLTYDAQVSDPLKIYLKSDRTTGEELAELLYERGIDGEFAGEEGLLLIFSFHHNPQDFRFMRETLAAIVPILREKAPKESLPDSYFCRSPQMRTLPKDAFFSRKEKLPIGQALGKISGCCIKKVPPGSPILIPGEEVTQWHLQRLSPDTVVELVME
;
A
#
# COMPACT_ATOMS: atom_id res chain seq x y z
N GLU A 1 34.84 2.49 3.39
CA GLU A 1 35.53 1.95 2.20
C GLU A 1 34.76 0.82 1.52
N GLN A 2 34.40 -0.27 2.22
CA GLN A 2 33.66 -1.40 1.61
C GLN A 2 32.31 -1.00 0.98
N ALA A 3 31.52 -0.13 1.63
CA ALA A 3 30.25 0.35 1.06
C ALA A 3 30.44 1.13 -0.26
N MET A 4 31.49 1.96 -0.37
CA MET A 4 31.78 2.73 -1.58
C MET A 4 32.21 1.86 -2.76
N GLY A 5 32.83 0.70 -2.49
CA GLY A 5 33.21 -0.26 -3.53
C GLY A 5 32.03 -1.04 -4.14
N VAL A 6 30.88 -1.07 -3.46
CA VAL A 6 29.68 -1.82 -3.89
C VAL A 6 28.73 -0.93 -4.70
N LEU A 7 28.70 0.38 -4.47
CA LEU A 7 27.83 1.32 -5.18
C LEU A 7 27.88 1.20 -6.72
N PRO A 8 29.06 1.03 -7.36
CA PRO A 8 29.12 0.89 -8.83
C PRO A 8 28.40 -0.34 -9.39
N LEU A 9 28.08 -1.34 -8.57
CA LEU A 9 27.30 -2.51 -9.00
C LEU A 9 25.81 -2.18 -9.21
N PHE A 10 25.31 -1.12 -8.56
CA PHE A 10 23.90 -0.73 -8.56
C PHE A 10 23.63 0.59 -9.27
N GLU A 11 24.65 1.42 -9.43
CA GLU A 11 24.52 2.74 -10.05
C GLU A 11 24.87 2.72 -11.54
N THR A 12 24.17 3.55 -12.31
CA THR A 12 24.55 3.87 -13.68
C THR A 12 25.88 4.63 -13.69
N THR A 13 26.73 4.35 -14.69
CA THR A 13 27.95 5.12 -14.97
C THR A 13 27.63 6.55 -15.46
N THR A 14 26.41 6.80 -15.92
CA THR A 14 25.91 8.11 -16.36
C THR A 14 24.75 8.55 -15.47
N ARG A 15 25.06 9.29 -14.40
CA ARG A 15 24.05 9.81 -13.46
C ARG A 15 23.30 11.01 -14.05
N SER A 16 22.03 11.15 -13.67
CA SER A 16 21.24 12.34 -14.03
C SER A 16 21.57 13.49 -13.09
N ASN A 17 22.26 14.52 -13.58
CA ASN A 17 22.57 15.71 -12.79
C ASN A 17 21.31 16.42 -12.28
N LEU A 18 20.20 16.38 -13.04
CA LEU A 18 18.93 16.97 -12.61
C LEU A 18 18.35 16.25 -11.40
N LEU A 19 18.39 14.92 -11.36
CA LEU A 19 17.91 14.15 -10.21
C LEU A 19 18.80 14.38 -8.99
N MET A 20 20.12 14.48 -9.19
CA MET A 20 21.06 14.78 -8.10
C MET A 20 20.79 16.16 -7.49
N LEU A 21 20.60 17.19 -8.33
CA LEU A 21 20.25 18.54 -7.86
C LEU A 21 18.90 18.57 -7.16
N SER A 22 17.90 17.85 -7.69
CA SER A 22 16.58 17.73 -7.07
C SER A 22 16.66 17.11 -5.67
N ILE A 23 17.44 16.05 -5.47
CA ILE A 23 17.66 15.43 -4.16
C ILE A 23 18.39 16.40 -3.22
N GLU A 24 19.42 17.10 -3.70
CA GLU A 24 20.16 18.07 -2.89
C GLU A 24 19.27 19.22 -2.43
N ASP A 25 18.42 19.75 -3.32
CA ASP A 25 17.46 20.80 -3.01
C ASP A 25 16.36 20.31 -2.04
N ALA A 26 15.85 19.10 -2.24
CA ALA A 26 14.87 18.48 -1.34
C ALA A 26 15.43 18.33 0.08
N ILE A 27 16.71 17.94 0.22
CA ILE A 27 17.39 17.86 1.52
C ILE A 27 17.51 19.27 2.12
N LYS A 28 18.04 20.25 1.37
CA LYS A 28 18.20 21.63 1.86
C LYS A 28 16.86 22.21 2.33
N LYS A 29 15.79 22.02 1.56
CA LYS A 29 14.44 22.47 1.90
C LYS A 29 13.88 21.71 3.11
N GLY A 30 14.00 20.38 3.14
CA GLY A 30 13.47 19.58 4.25
C GLY A 30 14.09 19.89 5.62
N TYR A 31 15.37 20.32 5.62
CA TYR A 31 16.08 20.69 6.85
C TYR A 31 16.10 22.20 7.15
N SER A 32 15.54 23.04 6.29
CA SER A 32 15.41 24.47 6.58
C SER A 32 14.30 24.75 7.60
N GLU A 33 14.39 25.87 8.31
CA GLU A 33 13.34 26.29 9.26
C GLU A 33 11.99 26.45 8.57
N GLU A 34 11.98 27.03 7.36
CA GLU A 34 10.78 27.18 6.53
C GLU A 34 10.18 25.83 6.13
N GLY A 35 11.01 24.89 5.67
CA GLY A 35 10.53 23.55 5.30
C GLY A 35 9.96 22.79 6.47
N GLN A 36 10.62 22.84 7.63
CA GLN A 36 10.11 22.25 8.86
C GLN A 36 8.76 22.86 9.26
N ALA A 37 8.59 24.17 9.12
CA ALA A 37 7.31 24.83 9.38
C ALA A 37 6.18 24.32 8.47
N LEU A 38 6.47 24.04 7.19
CA LEU A 38 5.48 23.44 6.26
C LEU A 38 5.07 22.03 6.70
N PHE A 39 6.00 21.20 7.14
CA PHE A 39 5.68 19.88 7.70
C PHE A 39 4.79 20.00 8.94
N TRP A 40 5.13 20.89 9.88
CA TRP A 40 4.32 21.12 11.07
C TRP A 40 2.90 21.59 10.76
N GLN A 41 2.76 22.48 9.78
CA GLN A 41 1.45 22.92 9.32
C GLN A 41 0.62 21.75 8.76
N ALA A 42 1.21 20.91 7.91
CA ALA A 42 0.53 19.75 7.35
C ALA A 42 0.11 18.74 8.44
N ILE A 43 0.95 18.52 9.45
CA ILE A 43 0.62 17.68 10.61
C ILE A 43 -0.58 18.24 11.37
N GLN A 44 -0.58 19.54 11.68
CA GLN A 44 -1.70 20.19 12.38
C GLN A 44 -3.02 20.11 11.58
N GLU A 45 -2.96 20.22 10.25
CA GLU A 45 -4.13 20.05 9.40
C GLU A 45 -4.61 18.59 9.35
N CYS A 46 -3.70 17.62 9.38
CA CYS A 46 -4.05 16.20 9.52
C CYS A 46 -4.72 15.92 10.87
N ASP A 47 -4.29 16.55 11.96
CA ASP A 47 -4.93 16.41 13.27
C ASP A 47 -6.35 17.02 13.29
N ARG A 48 -6.55 18.13 12.56
CA ARG A 48 -7.89 18.69 12.34
C ARG A 48 -8.78 17.76 11.51
N LEU A 49 -8.22 17.11 10.49
CA LEU A 49 -8.93 16.08 9.72
C LEU A 49 -9.33 14.90 10.59
N ARG A 50 -8.43 14.38 11.43
CA ARG A 50 -8.72 13.32 12.41
C ARG A 50 -9.86 13.73 13.35
N SER A 51 -9.76 14.92 13.93
CA SER A 51 -10.81 15.48 14.81
C SER A 51 -12.17 15.62 14.11
N GLN A 52 -12.18 15.89 12.80
CA GLN A 52 -13.41 15.91 12.01
C GLN A 52 -13.98 14.50 11.82
N LEU A 53 -13.13 13.53 11.47
CA LEU A 53 -13.50 12.13 11.27
C LEU A 53 -14.09 11.50 12.55
N ASP A 54 -13.59 11.90 13.73
CA ASP A 54 -14.14 11.45 15.02
C ASP A 54 -15.64 11.75 15.17
N ASN A 55 -16.14 12.81 14.52
CA ASN A 55 -17.56 13.18 14.57
C ASN A 55 -18.46 12.30 13.68
N TYR A 56 -17.88 11.50 12.79
CA TYR A 56 -18.64 10.64 11.87
C TYR A 56 -18.83 9.22 12.41
N GLY A 57 -18.09 8.83 13.45
CA GLY A 57 -18.12 7.49 14.01
C GLY A 57 -17.71 6.44 12.97
N ASN A 58 -18.23 5.21 13.11
CA ASN A 58 -17.83 4.09 12.25
C ASN A 58 -18.25 4.23 10.77
N VAL A 59 -19.16 5.17 10.45
CA VAL A 59 -19.57 5.46 9.07
C VAL A 59 -18.37 5.86 8.22
N LEU A 60 -17.50 6.71 8.78
CA LEU A 60 -16.23 7.09 8.16
C LEU A 60 -15.26 7.50 9.25
N THR A 61 -14.29 6.64 9.52
CA THR A 61 -13.28 6.83 10.56
C THR A 61 -11.89 6.63 9.98
N TYR A 62 -10.88 6.60 10.83
CA TYR A 62 -9.51 6.28 10.47
C TYR A 62 -8.92 5.23 11.41
N ASP A 63 -7.87 4.56 10.95
CA ASP A 63 -7.13 3.61 11.78
C ASP A 63 -6.19 4.33 12.75
N ALA A 64 -6.52 4.25 14.05
CA ALA A 64 -5.75 4.85 15.13
C ALA A 64 -4.38 4.20 15.36
N GLN A 65 -4.09 3.03 14.76
CA GLN A 65 -2.79 2.37 14.86
C GLN A 65 -1.75 2.98 13.91
N VAL A 66 -2.17 3.82 12.95
CA VAL A 66 -1.25 4.52 12.04
C VAL A 66 -0.51 5.62 12.80
N SER A 67 0.78 5.40 13.05
CA SER A 67 1.62 6.31 13.83
C SER A 67 2.18 7.50 13.04
N ASP A 68 2.22 7.41 11.71
CA ASP A 68 2.74 8.49 10.86
C ASP A 68 1.72 9.63 10.77
N PRO A 69 2.05 10.85 11.24
CA PRO A 69 1.07 11.93 11.35
C PRO A 69 0.59 12.46 10.00
N LEU A 70 1.31 12.20 8.91
CA LEU A 70 0.91 12.61 7.56
C LEU A 70 0.14 11.51 6.80
N LYS A 71 -0.10 10.37 7.43
CA LYS A 71 -0.89 9.28 6.86
C LYS A 71 -2.22 9.16 7.59
N ILE A 72 -3.28 9.03 6.81
CA ILE A 72 -4.62 8.75 7.33
C ILE A 72 -5.15 7.55 6.55
N TYR A 73 -5.31 6.43 7.24
CA TYR A 73 -5.94 5.25 6.66
C TYR A 73 -7.43 5.27 7.00
N LEU A 74 -8.25 5.69 6.04
CA LEU A 74 -9.69 5.78 6.16
C LEU A 74 -10.33 4.39 6.21
N LYS A 75 -11.26 4.21 7.14
CA LYS A 75 -12.07 2.99 7.30
C LYS A 75 -13.55 3.35 7.33
N SER A 76 -14.39 2.45 6.86
CA SER A 76 -15.84 2.59 6.92
C SER A 76 -16.50 1.24 7.19
N ASP A 77 -17.52 1.22 8.04
CA ASP A 77 -18.39 0.06 8.26
C ASP A 77 -19.43 -0.12 7.13
N ARG A 78 -19.47 0.78 6.13
CA ARG A 78 -20.47 0.79 5.05
C ARG A 78 -19.92 0.53 3.66
N THR A 79 -18.62 0.64 3.48
CA THR A 79 -18.02 0.65 2.14
C THR A 79 -16.57 0.15 2.19
N THR A 80 -16.07 -0.34 1.06
CA THR A 80 -14.66 -0.75 0.93
C THR A 80 -13.77 0.48 0.71
N GLY A 81 -12.45 0.30 0.86
CA GLY A 81 -11.51 1.34 0.47
C GLY A 81 -11.53 1.66 -1.02
N GLU A 82 -11.84 0.68 -1.87
CA GLU A 82 -11.96 0.85 -3.33
C GLU A 82 -13.13 1.76 -3.67
N GLU A 83 -14.31 1.51 -3.09
CA GLU A 83 -15.47 2.38 -3.26
C GLU A 83 -15.24 3.79 -2.68
N LEU A 84 -14.53 3.92 -1.54
CA LEU A 84 -14.13 5.23 -1.03
C LEU A 84 -13.21 5.97 -2.00
N ALA A 85 -12.26 5.25 -2.59
CA ALA A 85 -11.32 5.82 -3.55
C ALA A 85 -12.07 6.32 -4.79
N GLU A 86 -13.04 5.56 -5.31
CA GLU A 86 -13.90 6.00 -6.42
C GLU A 86 -14.68 7.28 -6.06
N LEU A 87 -15.34 7.32 -4.90
CA LEU A 87 -16.10 8.49 -4.45
C LEU A 87 -15.24 9.75 -4.29
N LEU A 88 -14.01 9.60 -3.82
CA LEU A 88 -13.05 10.70 -3.70
C LEU A 88 -12.49 11.10 -5.07
N TYR A 89 -12.22 10.13 -5.94
CA TYR A 89 -11.67 10.36 -7.28
C TYR A 89 -12.64 11.15 -8.17
N GLU A 90 -13.94 10.84 -8.11
CA GLU A 90 -14.99 11.62 -8.78
C GLU A 90 -15.03 13.09 -8.35
N ARG A 91 -14.49 13.40 -7.16
CA ARG A 91 -14.38 14.74 -6.59
C ARG A 91 -12.97 15.32 -6.74
N GLY A 92 -12.10 14.68 -7.51
CA GLY A 92 -10.76 15.15 -7.82
C GLY A 92 -9.72 14.89 -6.72
N ILE A 93 -9.98 13.93 -5.81
CA ILE A 93 -9.03 13.51 -4.77
C ILE A 93 -8.59 12.08 -5.05
N ASP A 94 -7.29 11.89 -5.27
CA ASP A 94 -6.71 10.56 -5.48
C ASP A 94 -6.25 9.94 -4.16
N GLY A 95 -6.44 8.63 -4.02
CA GLY A 95 -5.98 7.85 -2.88
C GLY A 95 -4.69 7.12 -3.20
N GLU A 96 -3.82 6.93 -2.21
CA GLU A 96 -2.54 6.22 -2.43
C GLU A 96 -2.75 4.71 -2.60
N PHE A 97 -3.56 4.12 -1.72
CA PHE A 97 -3.81 2.68 -1.72
C PHE A 97 -5.22 2.38 -1.24
N ALA A 98 -5.96 1.61 -2.02
CA ALA A 98 -7.30 1.15 -1.70
C ALA A 98 -7.32 -0.39 -1.62
N GLY A 99 -8.03 -0.92 -0.63
CA GLY A 99 -8.36 -2.34 -0.55
C GLY A 99 -9.67 -2.54 0.22
N GLU A 100 -9.98 -3.79 0.54
CA GLU A 100 -11.26 -4.13 1.18
C GLU A 100 -11.49 -3.39 2.51
N GLU A 101 -10.44 -3.26 3.32
CA GLU A 101 -10.50 -2.71 4.67
C GLU A 101 -10.61 -1.18 4.69
N GLY A 102 -10.04 -0.49 3.71
CA GLY A 102 -9.90 0.95 3.76
C GLY A 102 -8.98 1.56 2.71
N LEU A 103 -8.89 2.88 2.78
CA LEU A 103 -8.18 3.75 1.84
C LEU A 103 -7.08 4.54 2.55
N LEU A 104 -5.85 4.46 2.03
CA LEU A 104 -4.73 5.25 2.50
C LEU A 104 -4.68 6.61 1.78
N LEU A 105 -4.64 7.67 2.57
CA LEU A 105 -4.29 9.01 2.13
C LEU A 105 -2.91 9.38 2.68
N ILE A 106 -2.05 9.94 1.82
CA ILE A 106 -0.73 10.48 2.20
C ILE A 106 -0.73 11.99 1.95
N PHE A 107 -0.53 12.75 3.01
CA PHE A 107 -0.35 14.19 2.96
C PHE A 107 1.14 14.52 2.94
N SER A 108 1.46 15.72 2.48
CA SER A 108 2.84 16.19 2.34
C SER A 108 2.93 17.69 2.61
N PHE A 109 4.15 18.18 2.83
CA PHE A 109 4.45 19.60 3.05
C PHE A 109 4.10 20.51 1.85
N HIS A 110 3.75 19.95 0.68
CA HIS A 110 3.24 20.72 -0.46
C HIS A 110 1.75 21.03 -0.36
N HIS A 111 0.99 20.31 0.48
CA HIS A 111 -0.42 20.58 0.68
C HIS A 111 -0.59 21.86 1.50
N ASN A 112 -1.39 22.77 0.96
CA ASN A 112 -1.68 24.05 1.57
C ASN A 112 -3.03 24.00 2.34
N PRO A 113 -3.38 25.02 3.13
CA PRO A 113 -4.62 25.03 3.90
C PRO A 113 -5.91 24.96 3.05
N GLN A 114 -5.87 25.38 1.78
CA GLN A 114 -6.97 25.24 0.83
C GLN A 114 -7.21 23.76 0.51
N ASP A 115 -6.16 23.00 0.25
CA ASP A 115 -6.24 21.56 -0.07
C ASP A 115 -6.87 20.79 1.10
N PHE A 116 -6.45 21.11 2.34
CA PHE A 116 -7.04 20.52 3.54
C PHE A 116 -8.51 20.93 3.76
N ARG A 117 -8.88 22.19 3.45
CA ARG A 117 -10.30 22.59 3.47
C ARG A 117 -11.10 21.80 2.44
N PHE A 118 -10.60 21.67 1.22
CA PHE A 118 -11.24 20.92 0.16
C PHE A 118 -11.44 19.45 0.55
N MET A 119 -10.41 18.82 1.15
CA MET A 119 -10.53 17.46 1.70
C MET A 119 -11.64 17.37 2.75
N ARG A 120 -11.65 18.28 3.73
CA ARG A 120 -12.67 18.31 4.80
C ARG A 120 -14.09 18.45 4.26
N GLU A 121 -14.29 19.36 3.30
CA GLU A 121 -15.58 19.59 2.66
C GLU A 121 -16.03 18.36 1.86
N THR A 122 -15.08 17.73 1.15
CA THR A 122 -15.32 16.48 0.40
C THR A 122 -15.72 15.33 1.32
N LEU A 123 -15.01 15.13 2.44
CA LEU A 123 -15.37 14.12 3.44
C LEU A 123 -16.77 14.37 4.00
N ALA A 124 -17.08 15.62 4.34
CA ALA A 124 -18.41 15.98 4.84
C ALA A 124 -19.52 15.71 3.81
N ALA A 125 -19.23 15.88 2.52
CA ALA A 125 -20.18 15.63 1.44
C ALA A 125 -20.42 14.13 1.15
N ILE A 126 -19.42 13.26 1.36
CA ILE A 126 -19.58 11.81 1.13
C ILE A 126 -20.24 11.09 2.31
N VAL A 127 -20.10 11.59 3.54
CA VAL A 127 -20.66 10.94 4.75
C VAL A 127 -22.18 10.66 4.64
N PRO A 128 -23.03 11.59 4.16
CA PRO A 128 -24.44 11.30 3.93
C PRO A 128 -24.67 10.12 2.97
N ILE A 129 -23.90 10.04 1.88
CA ILE A 129 -23.97 8.95 0.89
C ILE A 129 -23.63 7.61 1.56
N LEU A 130 -22.59 7.59 2.40
CA LEU A 130 -22.21 6.38 3.14
C LEU A 130 -23.27 5.94 4.15
N ARG A 131 -23.99 6.88 4.78
CA ARG A 131 -25.07 6.56 5.73
C ARG A 131 -26.27 5.88 5.09
N GLU A 132 -26.49 6.09 3.79
CA GLU A 132 -27.56 5.43 3.04
C GLU A 132 -27.22 3.97 2.70
N LYS A 133 -25.94 3.59 2.76
CA LYS A 133 -25.50 2.21 2.52
C LYS A 133 -25.74 1.31 3.75
N ALA A 134 -26.03 0.04 3.47
CA ALA A 134 -26.10 -1.00 4.50
C ALA A 134 -24.70 -1.24 5.12
N PRO A 135 -24.63 -1.73 6.38
CA PRO A 135 -23.36 -2.19 6.93
C PRO A 135 -22.75 -3.28 6.07
N LYS A 136 -21.43 -3.22 5.84
CA LYS A 136 -20.68 -4.27 5.16
C LYS A 136 -20.35 -5.42 6.11
N GLU A 137 -20.22 -6.62 5.56
CA GLU A 137 -19.65 -7.75 6.30
C GLU A 137 -18.14 -7.53 6.46
N SER A 138 -17.61 -7.74 7.67
CA SER A 138 -16.18 -7.66 7.93
C SER A 138 -15.48 -8.94 7.47
N LEU A 139 -14.36 -8.81 6.76
CA LEU A 139 -13.49 -9.95 6.52
C LEU A 139 -12.73 -10.34 7.80
N PRO A 140 -12.44 -11.63 8.02
CA PRO A 140 -11.61 -12.05 9.14
C PRO A 140 -10.14 -11.66 8.92
N ASP A 141 -9.42 -11.28 9.97
CA ASP A 141 -7.99 -10.89 9.93
C ASP A 141 -7.08 -11.93 9.25
N SER A 142 -7.41 -13.21 9.38
CA SER A 142 -6.72 -14.33 8.72
C SER A 142 -6.73 -14.25 7.19
N TYR A 143 -7.56 -13.38 6.62
CA TYR A 143 -7.63 -13.17 5.19
C TYR A 143 -6.35 -12.52 4.65
N PHE A 144 -5.69 -11.67 5.45
CA PHE A 144 -4.55 -10.85 4.99
C PHE A 144 -3.18 -11.28 5.53
N CYS A 145 -3.12 -11.90 6.70
CA CYS A 145 -1.86 -12.29 7.33
C CYS A 145 -1.56 -13.79 7.20
N ARG A 146 -0.36 -14.12 6.72
CA ARG A 146 0.17 -15.49 6.71
C ARG A 146 1.68 -15.50 6.93
N SER A 147 2.20 -16.63 7.40
CA SER A 147 3.63 -16.92 7.39
C SER A 147 3.96 -17.84 6.21
N PRO A 148 4.89 -17.44 5.31
CA PRO A 148 5.22 -18.26 4.15
C PRO A 148 5.91 -19.57 4.57
N GLN A 149 5.55 -20.67 3.90
CA GLN A 149 6.14 -21.98 4.18
C GLN A 149 7.37 -22.20 3.31
N MET A 150 8.51 -21.67 3.76
CA MET A 150 9.78 -21.74 3.03
C MET A 150 10.38 -23.15 3.08
N ARG A 151 10.66 -23.74 1.91
CA ARG A 151 11.32 -25.04 1.75
C ARG A 151 12.75 -24.94 1.24
N THR A 152 13.07 -23.85 0.55
CA THR A 152 14.42 -23.54 0.08
C THR A 152 14.65 -22.04 0.11
N LEU A 153 15.89 -21.62 -0.09
CA LEU A 153 16.22 -20.20 -0.17
C LEU A 153 15.59 -19.59 -1.43
N PRO A 154 15.05 -18.36 -1.36
CA PRO A 154 14.47 -17.69 -2.53
C PRO A 154 15.43 -17.61 -3.72
N LYS A 155 16.72 -17.38 -3.46
CA LYS A 155 17.76 -17.38 -4.48
C LYS A 155 17.84 -18.72 -5.22
N ASP A 156 17.87 -19.82 -4.47
CA ASP A 156 18.07 -21.15 -5.04
C ASP A 156 16.85 -21.58 -5.86
N ALA A 157 15.64 -21.32 -5.36
CA ALA A 157 14.42 -21.53 -6.13
C ALA A 157 14.31 -20.61 -7.36
N PHE A 158 14.77 -19.37 -7.26
CA PHE A 158 14.73 -18.44 -8.39
C PHE A 158 15.68 -18.86 -9.52
N PHE A 159 16.83 -19.45 -9.21
CA PHE A 159 17.81 -19.92 -10.21
C PHE A 159 17.71 -21.42 -10.54
N SER A 160 16.76 -22.15 -9.95
CA SER A 160 16.57 -23.57 -10.24
C SER A 160 16.01 -23.80 -11.65
N ARG A 161 16.04 -25.06 -12.09
CA ARG A 161 15.17 -25.49 -13.19
C ARG A 161 13.72 -25.41 -12.74
N LYS A 162 12.83 -24.99 -13.65
CA LYS A 162 11.43 -24.77 -13.36
C LYS A 162 10.53 -25.37 -14.42
N GLU A 163 9.36 -25.83 -14.01
CA GLU A 163 8.25 -26.20 -14.89
C GLU A 163 7.08 -25.22 -14.73
N LYS A 164 6.24 -25.10 -15.77
CA LYS A 164 5.05 -24.25 -15.74
C LYS A 164 3.81 -25.13 -15.59
N LEU A 165 3.05 -24.92 -14.53
CA LEU A 165 1.81 -25.65 -14.27
C LEU A 165 0.71 -24.69 -13.81
N PRO A 166 -0.58 -25.01 -14.06
CA PRO A 166 -1.68 -24.31 -13.41
C PRO A 166 -1.58 -24.47 -11.88
N ILE A 167 -1.90 -23.40 -11.13
CA ILE A 167 -1.85 -23.43 -9.66
C ILE A 167 -2.73 -24.55 -9.08
N GLY A 168 -3.83 -24.91 -9.76
CA GLY A 168 -4.68 -26.04 -9.35
C GLY A 168 -3.95 -27.40 -9.28
N GLN A 169 -2.78 -27.54 -9.92
CA GLN A 169 -1.93 -28.74 -9.90
C GLN A 169 -0.64 -28.55 -9.10
N ALA A 170 -0.50 -27.42 -8.40
CA ALA A 170 0.75 -27.02 -7.77
C ALA A 170 0.83 -27.35 -6.27
N LEU A 171 -0.24 -27.89 -5.66
CA LEU A 171 -0.28 -28.16 -4.21
C LEU A 171 0.92 -29.01 -3.76
N GLY A 172 1.65 -28.52 -2.74
CA GLY A 172 2.84 -29.16 -2.18
C GLY A 172 4.13 -28.93 -2.97
N LYS A 173 4.06 -28.33 -4.17
CA LYS A 173 5.24 -27.98 -4.98
C LYS A 173 5.87 -26.67 -4.49
N ILE A 174 7.15 -26.50 -4.79
CA ILE A 174 7.93 -25.31 -4.41
C ILE A 174 7.84 -24.28 -5.54
N SER A 175 7.48 -23.04 -5.22
CA SER A 175 7.46 -21.94 -6.19
C SER A 175 8.86 -21.56 -6.63
N GLY A 176 9.06 -21.38 -7.93
CA GLY A 176 10.25 -20.79 -8.54
C GLY A 176 10.05 -19.31 -8.94
N CYS A 177 8.86 -18.75 -8.71
CA CYS A 177 8.51 -17.37 -9.08
C CYS A 177 7.81 -16.60 -7.95
N CYS A 178 7.69 -15.29 -8.16
CA CYS A 178 6.89 -14.42 -7.31
C CYS A 178 5.55 -14.14 -7.99
N ILE A 179 4.44 -14.37 -7.28
CA ILE A 179 3.09 -14.01 -7.74
C ILE A 179 2.54 -12.99 -6.77
N LYS A 180 2.06 -11.87 -7.30
CA LYS A 180 1.42 -10.79 -6.55
C LYS A 180 0.03 -10.53 -7.12
N LYS A 181 -0.93 -10.24 -6.25
CA LYS A 181 -2.23 -9.68 -6.66
C LYS A 181 -2.22 -8.19 -6.36
N VAL A 182 -2.71 -7.39 -7.30
CA VAL A 182 -2.84 -5.94 -7.15
C VAL A 182 -4.32 -5.61 -7.29
N PRO A 183 -4.99 -5.06 -6.25
CA PRO A 183 -4.58 -4.93 -4.84
C PRO A 183 -4.60 -6.29 -4.09
N PRO A 184 -3.92 -6.44 -2.93
CA PRO A 184 -3.24 -5.42 -2.12
C PRO A 184 -1.77 -5.13 -2.48
N GLY A 185 -1.24 -5.71 -3.56
CA GLY A 185 0.14 -5.50 -4.00
C GLY A 185 1.19 -6.29 -3.21
N SER A 186 0.81 -6.99 -2.14
CA SER A 186 1.69 -7.92 -1.42
C SER A 186 1.84 -9.25 -2.19
N PRO A 187 2.98 -9.95 -2.02
CA PRO A 187 3.19 -11.24 -2.67
C PRO A 187 2.25 -12.30 -2.10
N ILE A 188 1.50 -12.95 -3.00
CA ILE A 188 0.73 -14.16 -2.69
C ILE A 188 1.68 -15.35 -2.58
N LEU A 189 2.66 -15.46 -3.48
CA LEU A 189 3.61 -16.57 -3.51
C LEU A 189 5.01 -16.00 -3.77
N ILE A 190 6.03 -16.51 -3.08
CA ILE A 190 7.43 -16.10 -3.29
C ILE A 190 8.31 -17.30 -3.70
N PRO A 191 9.45 -17.08 -4.39
CA PRO A 191 10.36 -18.18 -4.71
C PRO A 191 10.83 -18.90 -3.44
N GLY A 192 10.83 -20.22 -3.47
CA GLY A 192 11.26 -21.10 -2.38
C GLY A 192 10.15 -21.49 -1.41
N GLU A 193 8.96 -20.96 -1.60
CA GLU A 193 7.78 -21.27 -0.81
C GLU A 193 6.99 -22.47 -1.34
N GLU A 194 6.45 -23.29 -0.44
CA GLU A 194 5.50 -24.36 -0.77
C GLU A 194 4.09 -23.81 -1.06
N VAL A 195 3.49 -24.27 -2.16
CA VAL A 195 2.11 -23.97 -2.51
C VAL A 195 1.15 -24.75 -1.59
N THR A 196 0.51 -24.02 -0.68
CA THR A 196 -0.57 -24.52 0.20
C THR A 196 -1.97 -24.18 -0.32
N GLN A 197 -3.00 -24.73 0.34
CA GLN A 197 -4.42 -24.44 0.11
C GLN A 197 -4.76 -22.94 0.16
N TRP A 198 -4.05 -22.16 0.97
CA TRP A 198 -4.24 -20.72 1.08
C TRP A 198 -4.03 -20.00 -0.25
N HIS A 199 -3.09 -20.46 -1.08
CA HIS A 199 -2.82 -19.91 -2.41
C HIS A 199 -3.91 -20.30 -3.40
N LEU A 200 -4.37 -21.55 -3.37
CA LEU A 200 -5.41 -22.06 -4.26
C LEU A 200 -6.73 -21.29 -4.09
N GLN A 201 -7.02 -20.82 -2.88
CA GLN A 201 -8.19 -20.01 -2.58
C GLN A 201 -8.11 -18.57 -3.10
N ARG A 202 -6.91 -18.08 -3.46
CA ARG A 202 -6.66 -16.66 -3.80
C ARG A 202 -6.25 -16.43 -5.25
N LEU A 203 -5.83 -17.49 -5.93
CA LEU A 203 -5.47 -17.47 -7.34
C LEU A 203 -6.51 -18.23 -8.15
N SER A 204 -6.79 -17.76 -9.36
CA SER A 204 -7.62 -18.54 -10.30
C SER A 204 -6.94 -19.89 -10.55
N PRO A 205 -7.67 -21.03 -10.58
CA PRO A 205 -7.10 -22.36 -10.83
C PRO A 205 -6.22 -22.45 -12.08
N ASP A 206 -6.50 -21.61 -13.09
CA ASP A 206 -5.79 -21.53 -14.37
C ASP A 206 -4.54 -20.64 -14.33
N THR A 207 -4.26 -19.99 -13.19
CA THR A 207 -3.08 -19.15 -13.01
C THR A 207 -1.83 -20.00 -13.21
N VAL A 208 -1.07 -19.73 -14.26
CA VAL A 208 0.17 -20.46 -14.55
C VAL A 208 1.27 -20.00 -13.61
N VAL A 209 1.90 -20.96 -12.94
CA VAL A 209 2.96 -20.73 -11.97
C VAL A 209 4.24 -21.48 -12.37
N GLU A 210 5.40 -20.91 -12.06
CA GLU A 210 6.68 -21.58 -12.26
C GLU A 210 7.08 -22.29 -10.98
N LEU A 211 7.30 -23.61 -11.05
CA LEU A 211 7.59 -24.46 -9.91
C LEU A 211 8.97 -25.08 -10.05
N VAL A 212 9.69 -25.20 -8.95
CA VAL A 212 11.00 -25.86 -8.90
C VAL A 212 10.81 -27.32 -9.32
N MET A 213 11.58 -27.75 -10.32
CA MET A 213 11.65 -29.16 -10.71
C MET A 213 12.48 -29.94 -9.68
N GLU A 214 12.00 -31.12 -9.30
CA GLU A 214 12.79 -32.12 -8.56
C GLU A 214 14.00 -32.62 -9.36
#